data_AF-A0A4Q3WPA1-F1
#
_entry.id   AF-A0A4Q3WPA1-F1
#
_cell.length_a   1.000
_cell.length_b   1.000
_cell.length_c   1.000
_cell.angle_alpha   90.00
_cell.angle_beta   90.00
_cell.angle_gamma   90.00
#
_symmetry.space_group_name_H-M   'P 1'
#
loop_
_entity.id
_entity.type
_entity.pdbx_description
1 polymer ?
#
loop_
_entity_poly.entity_id
_entity_poly.type
_entity_poly.pdbx_seq_one_letter_code
_entity_poly.pdbx_strand_id
1 'polypeptide(L)' 'MQQRSTGLSIQETVVRNMLRDEEGFLRRAGPRELTQAVLYFRNRAAKATTPQMRDFYLDRAHQFSLRAINNGIYGLRHVG' A
#
# COMPACT_ATOMS: atom_id res chain seq x y z
N MET A 1 7.39 -20.78 24.16
CA MET A 1 6.38 -19.99 23.42
C MET A 1 7.03 -18.74 22.84
N GLN A 2 6.96 -18.63 21.51
CA GLN A 2 6.85 -17.41 20.70
C GLN A 2 7.94 -16.33 20.84
N GLN A 3 8.90 -16.36 19.91
CA GLN A 3 9.74 -15.22 19.55
C GLN A 3 8.85 -14.00 19.25
N ARG A 4 9.03 -12.93 20.02
CA ARG A 4 8.49 -11.61 19.69
C ARG A 4 9.25 -11.08 18.49
N SER A 5 8.62 -11.06 17.31
CA SER A 5 9.13 -10.34 16.15
C SER A 5 9.04 -8.83 16.41
N THR A 6 10.02 -8.25 17.12
CA THR A 6 10.15 -6.79 17.33
C THR A 6 10.78 -6.10 16.13
N GLY A 7 10.35 -6.45 14.92
CA GLY A 7 10.68 -5.76 13.69
C GLY A 7 9.38 -5.45 12.99
N LEU A 8 9.07 -4.16 12.79
CA LEU A 8 8.00 -3.78 11.87
C LEU A 8 8.28 -4.48 10.54
N SER A 9 7.28 -5.17 9.99
CA SER A 9 7.42 -5.76 8.66
C SER A 9 7.85 -4.67 7.68
N ILE A 10 8.66 -5.01 6.68
CA ILE A 10 9.03 -4.09 5.59
C ILE A 10 7.77 -3.43 5.02
N GLN A 11 6.66 -4.17 4.96
CA GLN A 11 5.35 -3.64 4.56
C GLN A 11 4.82 -2.57 5.52
N GLU A 12 4.87 -2.79 6.83
CA GLU A 12 4.36 -1.84 7.82
C GLU A 12 5.19 -0.56 7.87
N THR A 13 6.51 -0.67 7.67
CA THR A 13 7.41 0.50 7.63
C THR A 13 7.16 1.35 6.38
N VAL A 14 7.03 0.70 5.21
CA VAL A 14 6.69 1.36 3.95
C VAL A 14 5.33 2.07 4.05
N VAL A 15 4.33 1.41 4.64
CA VAL A 15 2.98 1.97 4.81
C VAL A 15 2.96 3.11 5.83
N ARG A 16 3.70 3.02 6.95
CA ARG A 16 3.83 4.13 7.90
C ARG A 16 4.41 5.38 7.26
N ASN A 17 5.46 5.22 6.45
CA ASN A 17 6.07 6.33 5.73
C ASN A 17 5.10 6.92 4.70
N MET A 18 4.39 6.07 3.98
CA MET A 18 3.34 6.46 3.04
C MET A 18 2.18 7.22 3.71
N LEU A 19 1.72 6.80 4.90
CA LEU A 19 0.64 7.48 5.62
C LEU A 19 1.08 8.82 6.22
N ARG A 20 2.37 8.97 6.51
CA ARG A 20 2.93 10.19 7.08
C ARG A 20 3.18 11.28 6.04
N ASP A 21 3.60 10.89 4.84
CA ASP A 21 3.97 11.79 3.75
C ASP A 21 3.65 11.11 2.41
N GLU A 22 2.36 11.07 2.06
CA GLU A 22 1.90 10.36 0.86
C GLU A 22 2.53 10.91 -0.42
N GLU A 23 2.60 12.23 -0.56
CA GLU A 23 3.16 12.87 -1.75
C GLU A 23 4.68 12.63 -1.86
N GLY A 24 5.43 12.88 -0.78
CA GLY A 24 6.87 12.64 -0.81
C GLY A 24 7.24 11.16 -0.82
N PHE A 25 6.35 10.26 -0.36
CA PHE A 25 6.47 8.83 -0.60
C PHE A 25 6.30 8.51 -2.07
N LEU A 26 5.22 8.94 -2.72
CA LEU A 26 4.98 8.70 -4.15
C LEU A 26 6.09 9.23 -5.05
N ARG A 27 6.71 10.36 -4.69
CA ARG A 27 7.82 10.97 -5.43
C ARG A 27 9.15 10.23 -5.28
N ARG A 28 9.32 9.41 -4.24
CA ARG A 28 10.57 8.70 -3.90
C ARG A 28 10.46 7.18 -3.96
N ALA A 29 9.26 6.65 -3.87
CA ALA A 29 8.99 5.22 -3.79
C ALA A 29 9.25 4.57 -5.14
N GLY A 30 9.99 3.46 -5.12
CA GLY A 30 10.14 2.61 -6.28
C GLY A 30 8.90 1.74 -6.53
N PRO A 31 8.90 0.96 -7.62
CA PRO A 31 7.82 0.04 -7.96
C PRO A 31 7.50 -0.95 -6.84
N ARG A 32 8.52 -1.39 -6.09
CA ARG A 32 8.37 -2.37 -5.01
C ARG A 32 7.59 -1.79 -3.83
N GLU A 33 7.97 -0.61 -3.38
CA GLU A 33 7.35 0.10 -2.26
C GLU A 33 5.89 0.43 -2.56
N LEU A 34 5.61 0.88 -3.79
CA LEU A 34 4.25 1.16 -4.25
C LEU A 34 3.40 -0.12 -4.32
N THR A 35 3.97 -1.22 -4.81
CA THR A 35 3.30 -2.52 -4.82
C THR A 35 2.96 -2.97 -3.39
N GLN A 36 3.88 -2.82 -2.44
CA GLN A 36 3.60 -3.16 -1.04
C GLN A 36 2.50 -2.27 -0.43
N ALA A 37 2.47 -0.98 -0.76
CA ALA A 37 1.40 -0.07 -0.33
C ALA A 37 0.03 -0.47 -0.89
N VAL A 38 -0.05 -0.81 -2.19
CA VAL A 38 -1.29 -1.29 -2.82
C VAL A 38 -1.76 -2.61 -2.20
N LEU A 39 -0.85 -3.56 -1.99
CA LEU A 39 -1.16 -4.84 -1.35
C LEU A 39 -1.64 -4.66 0.10
N TYR A 40 -1.08 -3.71 0.84
CA TYR A 40 -1.57 -3.37 2.17
C TYR A 40 -3.04 -2.94 2.15
N PHE A 41 -3.40 -2.02 1.26
CA PHE A 41 -4.78 -1.54 1.14
C PHE A 41 -5.74 -2.66 0.69
N ARG A 42 -5.36 -3.51 -0.28
CA ARG A 42 -6.17 -4.67 -0.67
C ARG A 42 -6.36 -5.65 0.49
N ASN A 43 -5.31 -5.93 1.26
CA ASN A 43 -5.40 -6.78 2.45
C ASN A 43 -6.30 -6.18 3.55
N ARG A 44 -6.28 -4.85 3.72
CA ARG A 44 -7.19 -4.16 4.64
C ARG A 44 -8.64 -4.19 4.14
N ALA A 45 -8.86 -4.04 2.84
CA ALA A 45 -10.18 -4.19 2.23
C ALA A 45 -10.76 -5.59 2.44
N ALA A 46 -9.94 -6.63 2.27
CA ALA A 46 -10.34 -8.02 2.49
C ALA A 46 -10.70 -8.33 3.96
N LYS A 47 -10.11 -7.59 4.91
CA LYS A 47 -10.36 -7.72 6.36
C LYS A 47 -11.36 -6.68 6.89
N ALA A 48 -11.91 -5.83 6.04
CA ALA A 48 -12.83 -4.79 6.45
C ALA A 48 -14.15 -5.42 6.90
N THR A 49 -14.65 -4.98 8.06
CA THR A 49 -15.88 -5.50 8.66
C THR A 49 -17.15 -4.84 8.12
N THR A 50 -17.00 -3.70 7.44
CA THR A 50 -18.12 -2.98 6.81
C THR A 50 -17.86 -2.72 5.32
N PRO A 51 -18.91 -2.69 4.48
CA PRO A 51 -18.79 -2.34 3.08
C PRO A 51 -18.13 -0.98 2.86
N GLN A 52 -18.47 0.03 3.66
CA GLN A 52 -17.91 1.37 3.54
C GLN A 52 -16.40 1.39 3.78
N MET A 53 -15.91 0.63 4.76
CA MET A 53 -14.47 0.50 5.01
C MET A 53 -13.77 -0.27 3.88
N ARG A 54 -14.42 -1.32 3.37
CA ARG A 54 -13.89 -2.08 2.22
C ARG A 54 -13.71 -1.17 1.02
N ASP A 55 -14.74 -0.41 0.67
CA ASP A 55 -14.73 0.51 -0.47
C ASP A 55 -13.70 1.61 -0.29
N PHE A 56 -13.59 2.17 0.92
CA PHE A 56 -12.52 3.12 1.26
C PHE A 56 -11.12 2.56 0.99
N TYR A 57 -10.83 1.33 1.42
CA TYR A 57 -9.52 0.73 1.19
C TYR A 57 -9.28 0.38 -0.27
N LEU A 58 -10.31 -0.05 -1.02
CA LEU A 58 -10.21 -0.30 -2.45
C LEU A 58 -9.96 0.99 -3.24
N ASP A 59 -10.66 2.07 -2.89
CA ASP A 59 -10.45 3.39 -3.48
C ASP A 59 -9.01 3.88 -3.23
N ARG A 60 -8.52 3.74 -2.00
CA ARG A 60 -7.12 4.09 -1.67
C ARG A 60 -6.12 3.25 -2.48
N ALA A 61 -6.34 1.95 -2.63
CA ALA A 61 -5.49 1.09 -3.46
C ALA A 61 -5.49 1.54 -4.94
N HIS A 62 -6.66 1.95 -5.45
CA HIS A 62 -6.83 2.43 -6.81
C HIS A 62 -6.11 3.77 -7.04
N GLN A 63 -6.32 4.74 -6.16
CA GLN A 63 -5.64 6.05 -6.20
C GLN A 63 -4.11 5.90 -6.17
N PHE A 64 -3.59 5.02 -5.31
CA PHE A 64 -2.15 4.74 -5.27
C PHE A 64 -1.63 4.11 -6.56
N SER A 65 -2.39 3.17 -7.13
CA SER A 65 -2.02 2.52 -8.38
C SER A 65 -1.99 3.51 -9.55
N LEU A 66 -3.00 4.39 -9.64
CA LEU A 66 -3.04 5.44 -10.67
C LEU A 66 -1.87 6.42 -10.54
N ARG A 67 -1.56 6.86 -9.32
CA ARG A 67 -0.44 7.76 -9.08
C ARG A 67 0.90 7.10 -9.40
N ALA A 68 1.07 5.82 -9.09
CA ALA A 68 2.25 5.06 -9.48
C ALA A 68 2.41 4.99 -11.02
N ILE A 69 1.33 4.72 -11.75
CA ILE A 69 1.33 4.70 -13.23
C ILE A 69 1.69 6.07 -13.78
N ASN A 70 1.09 7.16 -13.27
CA ASN A 70 1.38 8.53 -13.69
C ASN A 70 2.82 8.98 -13.38
N ASN A 71 3.48 8.38 -12.39
CA ASN A 71 4.90 8.60 -12.10
C ASN A 71 5.84 7.74 -12.98
N GLY A 72 5.32 7.11 -14.04
CA GLY A 72 6.12 6.33 -14.99
C GLY A 72 6.51 4.94 -14.47
N ILE A 73 5.87 4.47 -13.40
CA ILE A 73 6.20 3.19 -12.77
C ILE A 73 5.32 2.09 -13.37
N TYR A 74 5.75 1.62 -14.54
CA TYR A 74 5.12 0.53 -15.30
C TYR A 74 5.49 -0.86 -14.76
N GLY A 75 5.26 -1.08 -13.46
CA GLY A 75 5.47 -2.37 -12.78
C GLY A 75 4.21 -2.96 -12.15
N LEU A 76 3.15 -2.16 -12.00
CA LEU A 76 1.88 -2.59 -11.38
C LEU A 76 0.95 -3.37 -12.34
N ARG A 77 1.40 -3.65 -13.57
CA ARG A 77 0.57 -4.25 -14.64
C ARG A 77 0.22 -5.73 -14.41
N HIS A 78 0.64 -6.34 -13.30
CA HIS A 78 0.53 -7.78 -13.09
C HIS A 78 0.24 -8.16 -11.63
N VAL A 79 -0.58 -7.38 -10.92
CA VAL A 79 -1.19 -7.82 -9.65
C VAL A 79 -2.70 -7.93 -9.86
N GLY A 80 -3.09 -8.88 -10.71
CA GLY A 80 -4.49 -9.33 -10.83
C GLY A 80 -4.99 -9.85 -9.49
#